data_AF-A0A543GJD1-F1
#
_entry.id   AF-A0A543GJD1-F1
#
_cell.length_a   1.000
_cell.length_b   1.000
_cell.length_c   1.000
_cell.angle_alpha   90.00
_cell.angle_beta   90.00
_cell.angle_gamma   90.00
#
_symmetry.space_group_name_H-M   'P 1'
#
loop_
_entity.id
_entity.type
_entity.pdbx_description
1 polymer ?
#
loop_
_entity_poly.entity_id
_entity_poly.type
_entity_poly.pdbx_seq_one_letter_code
_entity_poly.pdbx_strand_id
1 'polypeptide(L)'
;MSIEHSRCYIVTCDTCHVTFDETGADYVVHFDTPDEAIGYITEHGWTLTEDGEPRCHRCTAAIHCARDGHDYSPWHPCACQGRVPDHALYGCGLFRFCHDCDHHETATLADLPTVEEPHTFGR
;
A
#
# COMPACT_ATOMS: atom_id res chain seq x y z
N MET A 1 -38.03 -25.23 6.19
CA MET A 1 -37.01 -24.16 6.10
C MET A 1 -36.61 -23.83 7.53
N SER A 2 -35.39 -24.14 7.92
CA SER A 2 -34.81 -23.75 9.21
C SER A 2 -34.02 -22.45 9.03
N ILE A 3 -33.88 -21.69 10.12
CA ILE A 3 -32.95 -20.57 10.23
C ILE A 3 -32.03 -20.92 11.39
N GLU A 4 -30.73 -20.93 11.15
CA GLU A 4 -29.71 -21.16 12.17
C GLU A 4 -28.99 -19.84 12.46
N HIS A 5 -28.57 -19.67 13.70
CA HIS A 5 -27.91 -18.46 14.18
C HIS A 5 -26.47 -18.79 14.57
N SER A 6 -25.52 -18.39 13.73
CA SER A 6 -24.08 -18.49 13.98
C SER A 6 -23.50 -17.19 14.52
N ARG A 7 -22.28 -17.27 15.08
CA ARG A 7 -21.40 -16.13 15.32
C ARG A 7 -20.09 -16.43 14.62
N CYS A 8 -19.56 -15.46 13.89
CA CYS A 8 -18.32 -15.61 13.14
C CYS A 8 -17.36 -14.46 13.49
N TYR A 9 -16.08 -14.69 13.28
CA TYR A 9 -15.03 -13.68 13.37
C TYR A 9 -14.70 -13.16 11.97
N ILE A 10 -14.25 -11.91 11.89
CA ILE A 10 -13.67 -11.31 10.69
C ILE A 10 -12.34 -10.69 11.11
N VAL A 11 -11.39 -10.61 10.17
CA VAL A 11 -10.11 -9.94 10.42
C VAL A 11 -10.15 -8.55 9.81
N THR A 12 -9.71 -7.56 10.58
CA THR A 12 -9.45 -6.20 10.09
C THR A 12 -8.02 -5.83 10.44
N CYS A 13 -7.35 -5.06 9.59
CA CYS A 13 -6.03 -4.52 9.92
C CYS A 13 -6.17 -3.54 11.09
N ASP A 14 -5.40 -3.72 12.16
CA ASP A 14 -5.38 -2.78 13.29
C ASP A 14 -5.11 -1.34 12.82
N THR A 15 -4.11 -1.17 11.96
CA THR A 15 -3.59 0.16 11.58
C THR A 15 -4.47 0.93 10.59
N CYS A 16 -5.16 0.26 9.65
CA CYS A 16 -5.94 0.93 8.60
C CYS A 16 -7.39 0.44 8.48
N HIS A 17 -7.80 -0.50 9.31
CA HIS A 17 -9.15 -1.09 9.38
C HIS A 17 -9.69 -1.70 8.08
N VAL A 18 -8.83 -1.93 7.07
CA VAL A 18 -9.20 -2.76 5.91
C VAL A 18 -9.54 -4.16 6.40
N THR A 19 -10.66 -4.71 5.95
CA THR A 19 -11.06 -6.10 6.24
C THR A 19 -10.21 -7.05 5.41
N PHE A 20 -9.94 -8.25 5.91
CA PHE A 20 -9.36 -9.31 5.10
C PHE A 20 -10.35 -9.80 4.05
N ASP A 21 -9.89 -9.80 2.80
CA ASP A 21 -10.51 -10.48 1.67
C ASP A 21 -9.45 -11.39 1.00
N GLU A 22 -9.90 -12.51 0.41
CA GLU A 22 -9.03 -13.50 -0.26
C GLU A 22 -8.76 -13.14 -1.74
N THR A 23 -9.65 -12.36 -2.37
CA THR A 23 -9.79 -12.31 -3.84
C THR A 23 -9.80 -10.91 -4.46
N GLY A 24 -9.61 -9.85 -3.66
CA GLY A 24 -9.76 -8.45 -4.10
C GLY A 24 -11.21 -8.05 -4.42
N ALA A 25 -12.18 -8.81 -3.93
CA ALA A 25 -13.61 -8.62 -4.16
C ALA A 25 -14.35 -8.19 -2.88
N ASP A 26 -15.56 -7.65 -3.02
CA ASP A 26 -16.40 -7.16 -1.91
C ASP A 26 -16.97 -8.27 -0.98
N TYR A 27 -16.23 -9.36 -0.78
CA TYR A 27 -16.59 -10.48 0.09
C TYR A 27 -15.72 -10.49 1.34
N VAL A 28 -16.36 -10.42 2.50
CA VAL A 28 -15.68 -10.58 3.80
C VAL A 28 -15.54 -12.05 4.12
N VAL A 29 -14.31 -12.48 4.45
CA VAL A 29 -14.06 -13.85 4.92
C VAL A 29 -14.46 -13.96 6.39
N HIS A 30 -15.23 -14.99 6.70
CA HIS A 30 -15.74 -15.29 8.04
C HIS A 30 -15.09 -16.57 8.58
N PHE A 31 -14.65 -16.54 9.83
CA PHE A 31 -13.97 -17.64 10.52
C PHE A 31 -14.76 -18.10 11.75
N ASP A 32 -14.61 -19.36 12.15
CA ASP A 32 -15.27 -19.90 13.35
C ASP A 32 -14.48 -19.57 14.63
N THR A 33 -13.16 -19.37 14.52
CA THR A 33 -12.30 -19.01 15.66
C THR A 33 -11.25 -17.93 15.35
N PRO A 34 -10.75 -17.18 16.35
CA PRO A 34 -9.64 -16.26 16.16
C PRO A 34 -8.33 -16.96 15.74
N ASP A 35 -8.03 -18.14 16.26
CA ASP A 35 -6.78 -18.86 15.95
C ASP A 35 -6.74 -19.32 14.48
N GLU A 36 -7.87 -19.82 13.97
CA GLU A 36 -8.08 -20.13 12.55
C GLU A 36 -7.88 -18.89 11.69
N ALA A 37 -8.52 -17.77 12.07
CA ALA A 37 -8.41 -16.50 11.36
C ALA A 37 -6.95 -16.02 11.28
N ILE A 38 -6.21 -16.04 12.38
CA ILE A 38 -4.81 -15.63 12.45
C ILE A 38 -3.90 -16.56 11.62
N GLY A 39 -4.10 -17.87 11.70
CA GLY A 39 -3.38 -18.83 10.86
C GLY A 39 -3.62 -18.57 9.37
N TYR A 40 -4.88 -18.48 8.96
CA TYR A 40 -5.25 -18.29 7.57
C TYR A 40 -4.74 -16.97 6.98
N ILE A 41 -4.91 -15.82 7.65
CA ILE A 41 -4.44 -14.53 7.09
C ILE A 41 -2.90 -14.48 6.96
N THR A 42 -2.17 -15.15 7.86
CA THR A 42 -0.70 -15.13 7.84
C THR A 42 -0.14 -16.01 6.73
N GLU A 43 -0.80 -17.12 6.40
CA GLU A 43 -0.55 -17.85 5.15
C GLU A 43 -0.84 -17.01 3.90
N HIS A 44 -1.79 -16.06 3.98
CA HIS A 44 -2.15 -15.12 2.91
C HIS A 44 -1.39 -13.77 2.99
N GLY A 45 -0.20 -13.75 3.60
CA GLY A 45 0.73 -12.62 3.54
C GLY A 45 0.38 -11.42 4.42
N TRP A 46 -0.60 -11.54 5.31
CA TRP A 46 -0.71 -10.63 6.44
C TRP A 46 0.34 -10.97 7.51
N THR A 47 0.64 -10.02 8.37
CA THR A 47 1.62 -10.18 9.46
C THR A 47 0.98 -9.77 10.78
N LEU A 48 1.59 -10.13 11.90
CA LEU A 48 1.14 -9.71 13.22
C LEU A 48 2.03 -8.58 13.78
N THR A 49 1.47 -7.76 14.67
CA THR A 49 2.25 -6.87 15.55
C THR A 49 2.98 -7.68 16.63
N GLU A 50 3.86 -7.03 17.40
CA GLU A 50 4.52 -7.66 18.56
C GLU A 50 3.50 -8.10 19.63
N ASP A 51 2.37 -7.38 19.73
CA ASP A 51 1.23 -7.71 20.61
C ASP A 51 0.26 -8.75 20.00
N GLY A 52 0.53 -9.23 18.78
CA GLY A 52 -0.24 -10.27 18.10
C GLY A 52 -1.40 -9.77 17.23
N GLU A 53 -1.53 -8.47 17.00
CA GLU A 53 -2.64 -7.89 16.25
C GLU A 53 -2.43 -7.98 14.73
N PRO A 54 -3.48 -8.25 13.93
CA PRO A 54 -3.37 -8.42 12.48
C PRO A 54 -3.04 -7.11 11.74
N ARG A 55 -2.06 -7.17 10.84
CA ARG A 55 -1.63 -6.08 9.96
C ARG A 55 -1.56 -6.53 8.50
N CYS A 56 -2.23 -5.79 7.62
CA CYS A 56 -2.27 -6.09 6.19
C CYS A 56 -0.94 -5.78 5.48
N HIS A 57 -0.73 -6.42 4.33
CA HIS A 57 0.49 -6.29 3.52
C HIS A 57 0.88 -4.81 3.24
N ARG A 58 -0.09 -3.93 2.94
CA ARG A 58 0.14 -2.49 2.68
C ARG A 58 0.73 -1.76 3.89
N CYS A 59 0.19 -2.01 5.09
CA CYS A 59 0.69 -1.40 6.32
C CYS A 59 2.07 -1.95 6.71
N THR A 60 2.33 -3.24 6.46
CA THR A 60 3.64 -3.85 6.70
C THR A 60 4.69 -3.33 5.73
N ALA A 61 4.35 -3.20 4.45
CA ALA A 61 5.21 -2.60 3.44
C ALA A 61 5.51 -1.12 3.75
N ALA A 62 4.52 -0.34 4.20
CA ALA A 62 4.73 1.05 4.61
C ALA A 62 5.76 1.19 5.75
N ILE A 63 5.75 0.27 6.73
CA ILE A 63 6.74 0.25 7.83
C ILE A 63 8.14 -0.12 7.31
N HIS A 64 8.25 -1.10 6.43
CA HIS A 64 9.53 -1.46 5.81
C HIS A 64 10.09 -0.31 4.97
N CYS A 65 9.26 0.30 4.11
CA CYS A 65 9.70 1.42 3.28
C CYS A 65 10.12 2.65 4.11
N ALA A 66 9.43 2.92 5.23
CA ALA A 66 9.81 4.00 6.14
C ALA A 66 11.17 3.78 6.85
N ARG A 67 11.61 2.51 6.97
CA ARG A 67 12.90 2.13 7.56
C ARG A 67 14.02 2.03 6.52
N ASP A 68 13.74 1.36 5.40
CA ASP A 68 14.73 0.90 4.43
C ASP A 68 14.81 1.79 3.18
N GLY A 69 13.84 2.71 3.01
CA GLY A 69 13.62 3.49 1.80
C GLY A 69 12.54 2.87 0.90
N HIS A 70 11.98 3.69 0.01
CA HIS A 70 10.99 3.27 -0.97
C HIS A 70 11.66 2.80 -2.27
N ASP A 71 11.34 1.59 -2.74
CA ASP A 71 11.58 1.24 -4.15
C ASP A 71 10.52 1.92 -5.01
N TYR A 72 10.94 2.89 -5.81
CA TYR A 72 10.05 3.73 -6.61
C TYR A 72 10.08 3.37 -8.09
N SER A 73 8.91 3.41 -8.72
CA SER A 73 8.79 3.45 -10.17
C SER A 73 9.61 4.61 -10.77
N PRO A 74 9.96 4.54 -12.06
CA PRO A 74 10.38 5.71 -12.81
C PRO A 74 9.37 6.86 -12.67
N TRP A 75 9.85 8.09 -12.87
CA TRP A 75 8.98 9.27 -12.97
C TRP A 75 8.13 9.18 -14.24
N HIS A 76 6.82 9.32 -14.08
CA HIS A 76 5.84 9.31 -15.16
C HIS A 76 5.15 10.68 -15.26
N PRO A 77 4.94 11.23 -16.48
CA PRO A 77 4.17 12.45 -16.66
C PRO A 77 2.68 12.20 -16.43
N CYS A 78 1.97 13.14 -15.80
CA CYS A 78 0.54 13.03 -15.57
C CYS A 78 -0.21 12.75 -16.88
N ALA A 79 -1.00 11.67 -16.93
CA ALA A 79 -1.84 11.30 -18.07
C ALA A 79 -3.02 12.29 -18.30
N CYS A 80 -2.96 13.48 -17.69
CA CYS A 80 -4.03 14.46 -17.60
C CYS A 80 -4.42 15.08 -18.93
N GLN A 81 -3.50 15.13 -19.91
CA GLN A 81 -3.70 15.75 -21.23
C GLN A 81 -4.30 17.18 -21.15
N GLY A 82 -4.02 17.92 -20.06
CA GLY A 82 -4.62 19.23 -19.79
C GLY A 82 -6.13 19.23 -19.47
N ARG A 83 -6.76 18.06 -19.29
CA ARG A 83 -8.21 17.94 -19.02
C ARG A 83 -8.60 18.26 -17.57
N VAL A 84 -7.65 18.24 -16.64
CA VAL A 84 -7.83 18.71 -15.26
C VAL A 84 -7.58 20.23 -15.27
N PRO A 85 -8.57 21.09 -14.96
CA PRO A 85 -8.44 22.54 -15.13
C PRO A 85 -7.24 23.15 -14.39
N ASP A 86 -7.00 22.72 -13.15
CA ASP A 86 -5.88 23.20 -12.34
C ASP A 86 -4.53 22.84 -12.98
N HIS A 87 -4.41 21.64 -13.56
CA HIS A 87 -3.19 21.22 -14.27
C HIS A 87 -3.00 21.94 -15.60
N ALA A 88 -4.03 22.60 -16.17
CA ALA A 88 -3.87 23.45 -17.35
C ALA A 88 -3.26 24.81 -17.00
N LEU A 89 -3.43 25.28 -15.76
CA LEU A 89 -2.89 26.56 -15.26
C LEU A 89 -1.50 26.40 -14.64
N TYR A 90 -1.27 25.30 -13.91
CA TYR A 90 -0.01 25.07 -13.17
C TYR A 90 0.88 23.96 -13.78
N GLY A 91 0.40 23.26 -14.81
CA GLY A 91 1.09 22.16 -15.50
C GLY A 91 0.64 20.75 -15.04
N CYS A 92 0.59 19.77 -15.97
CA CYS A 92 0.53 18.33 -15.64
C CYS A 92 1.90 17.93 -15.03
N GLY A 93 2.01 17.74 -13.70
CA GLY A 93 3.26 17.35 -13.03
C GLY A 93 3.78 15.93 -13.34
N LEU A 94 4.92 15.57 -12.77
CA LEU A 94 5.45 14.21 -12.74
C LEU A 94 5.01 13.50 -11.45
N PHE A 95 4.83 12.18 -11.52
CA PHE A 95 4.53 11.34 -10.37
C PHE A 95 5.35 10.05 -10.40
N ARG A 96 5.58 9.45 -9.23
CA ARG A 96 6.09 8.07 -9.09
C ARG A 96 5.41 7.38 -7.91
N PHE A 97 5.31 6.06 -7.98
CA PHE A 97 4.69 5.21 -6.96
C PHE A 97 5.74 4.29 -6.36
N CYS A 98 5.67 4.03 -5.06
CA CYS A 98 6.42 2.92 -4.47
C CYS A 98 5.82 1.60 -4.96
N HIS A 99 6.67 0.60 -5.24
CA HIS A 99 6.21 -0.70 -5.73
C HIS A 99 5.55 -1.55 -4.63
N ASP A 100 5.94 -1.36 -3.37
CA ASP A 100 5.48 -2.17 -2.23
C ASP A 100 4.35 -1.52 -1.40
N CYS A 101 4.27 -0.19 -1.38
CA CYS A 101 3.30 0.56 -0.58
C CYS A 101 2.67 1.73 -1.33
N ASP A 102 1.57 2.29 -0.80
CA ASP A 102 0.81 3.37 -1.45
C ASP A 102 1.51 4.75 -1.44
N HIS A 103 2.76 4.81 -0.96
CA HIS A 103 3.52 6.04 -0.98
C HIS A 103 3.78 6.47 -2.43
N HIS A 104 3.49 7.73 -2.70
CA HIS A 104 3.70 8.33 -4.00
C HIS A 104 4.30 9.72 -3.82
N GLU A 105 5.06 10.15 -4.82
CA GLU A 105 5.63 11.49 -4.86
C GLU A 105 5.14 12.20 -6.12
N THR A 106 5.05 13.52 -6.02
CA THR A 106 4.84 14.44 -7.13
C THR A 106 5.97 15.44 -7.21
N ALA A 107 6.33 15.83 -8.43
CA ALA A 107 7.39 16.80 -8.71
C ALA A 107 7.07 17.57 -10.00
N THR A 108 7.63 18.76 -10.17
CA THR A 108 7.76 19.36 -11.51
C THR A 108 9.08 18.92 -12.15
N LEU A 109 9.24 19.17 -13.46
CA LEU A 109 10.53 18.96 -14.14
C LEU A 109 11.67 19.82 -13.55
N ALA A 110 11.35 20.93 -12.87
CA ALA A 110 12.34 21.80 -12.24
C ALA A 110 12.78 21.30 -10.85
N ASP A 111 11.98 20.43 -10.21
CA ASP A 111 12.27 19.87 -8.88
C ASP A 111 13.03 18.53 -8.95
N LEU A 112 13.17 17.96 -10.16
CA LEU A 112 13.94 16.73 -10.33
C LEU A 112 15.44 17.00 -10.14
N PRO A 113 16.18 16.08 -9.48
CA PRO A 113 17.63 16.15 -9.43
C PRO A 113 18.20 16.04 -10.85
N THR A 114 18.86 17.11 -11.30
CA THR A 114 19.68 17.09 -12.51
C THR A 114 20.89 16.18 -12.31
N VAL A 115 21.29 15.44 -13.35
CA VAL A 115 22.42 14.49 -13.31
C VAL A 115 23.79 15.20 -13.35
N GLU A 116 24.06 15.99 -12.31
CA GLU A 116 25.36 16.57 -11.96
C GLU A 116 25.51 16.37 -10.43
N GLU A 117 26.48 15.62 -9.89
CA GLU A 117 27.81 15.25 -10.39
C GLU A 117 28.02 13.72 -10.49
N PRO A 118 28.94 13.23 -11.34
CA PRO A 118 29.38 11.84 -11.26
C PRO A 118 30.11 11.58 -9.94
N HIS A 119 29.70 10.55 -9.21
CA HIS A 119 30.48 10.02 -8.08
C HIS A 119 31.85 9.54 -8.55
N THR A 120 32.85 10.42 -8.46
CA THR A 120 34.26 10.03 -8.52
C THR A 120 34.59 9.24 -7.26
N PHE A 121 34.36 7.93 -7.32
CA PHE A 121 34.93 6.98 -6.36
C PHE A 121 36.46 7.15 -6.39
N GLY A 122 36.99 7.87 -5.41
CA GLY A 122 38.40 8.22 -5.37
C GLY A 122 39.29 7.01 -5.17
N ARG A 123 40.29 6.88 -6.04
CA ARG A 123 41.59 6.28 -5.71
C ARG A 123 42.69 6.76 -6.63
#